data_AF-A0A957G7X3-F1
#
_entry.id   AF-A0A957G7X3-F1
#
_cell.length_a   1.000
_cell.length_b   1.000
_cell.length_c   1.000
_cell.angle_alpha   90.00
_cell.angle_beta   90.00
_cell.angle_gamma   90.00
#
_symmetry.space_group_name_H-M   'P 1'
#
loop_
_entity.id
_entity.type
_entity.pdbx_description
1 polymer ?
#
loop_
_entity_poly.entity_id
_entity_poly.type
_entity_poly.pdbx_seq_one_letter_code
_entity_poly.pdbx_strand_id
1 'polypeptide(L)'
;MKVVIDRNLCDTNLAFCQRCSAAFIRNPEGTDRLCIRDIVDDGSDLLTIVMNTDGRVLTIELSEEERELASVEGWEALADFDPALFRSGASERWRELRQLPANH
;
A
#
# COMPACT_ATOMS: atom_id res chain seq x y z
N MET A 1 7.27 -10.90 -7.71
CA MET A 1 7.63 -9.55 -7.17
C MET A 1 6.84 -9.30 -5.90
N LYS A 2 7.46 -8.67 -4.89
CA LYS A 2 6.81 -8.32 -3.62
C LYS A 2 6.88 -6.83 -3.33
N VAL A 3 5.74 -6.24 -2.98
CA VAL A 3 5.64 -4.85 -2.50
C VAL A 3 5.30 -4.82 -1.02
N VAL A 4 5.95 -3.92 -0.28
CA VAL A 4 5.66 -3.65 1.13
C VAL A 4 4.99 -2.29 1.24
N ILE A 5 3.78 -2.26 1.79
CA ILE A 5 2.95 -1.06 1.96
C ILE A 5 2.69 -0.82 3.46
N ASP A 6 2.75 0.42 3.90
CA ASP A 6 2.32 0.84 5.23
C ASP A 6 1.27 1.96 5.11
N ARG A 7 -0.01 1.59 5.28
CA ARG A 7 -1.12 2.54 5.18
C ARG A 7 -1.05 3.62 6.26
N ASN A 8 -0.33 3.40 7.36
CA ASN A 8 -0.17 4.40 8.43
C ASN A 8 0.76 5.56 8.05
N LEU A 9 1.43 5.48 6.90
CA LEU A 9 2.23 6.59 6.35
C LEU A 9 1.41 7.54 5.48
N CYS A 10 0.10 7.32 5.35
CA CYS A 10 -0.80 8.12 4.53
C CYS A 10 -2.18 8.32 5.18
N ASP A 11 -2.57 9.58 5.38
CA ASP A 11 -3.85 9.97 5.99
C ASP A 11 -5.04 10.00 5.01
N THR A 12 -4.82 9.66 3.72
CA THR A 12 -5.92 9.66 2.75
C THR A 12 -6.95 8.59 3.09
N ASN A 13 -8.22 8.88 2.81
CA ASN A 13 -9.31 7.93 3.02
C ASN A 13 -9.17 6.65 2.17
N LEU A 14 -9.93 5.63 2.53
CA LEU A 14 -9.94 4.31 1.90
C LEU A 14 -10.18 4.39 0.38
N ALA A 15 -11.17 5.16 -0.08
CA ALA A 15 -11.45 5.30 -1.51
C ALA A 15 -10.24 5.84 -2.31
N PHE A 16 -9.48 6.79 -1.75
CA PHE A 16 -8.26 7.27 -2.38
C PHE A 16 -7.15 6.21 -2.37
N CYS A 17 -7.04 5.47 -1.25
CA CYS A 17 -6.14 4.33 -1.13
C CYS A 17 -6.42 3.27 -2.21
N GLN A 18 -7.69 2.95 -2.47
CA GLN A 18 -8.07 1.97 -3.50
C GLN A 18 -7.67 2.41 -4.90
N ARG A 19 -7.83 3.68 -5.23
CA ARG A 19 -7.36 4.19 -6.53
C ARG A 19 -5.84 4.11 -6.66
N CYS A 20 -5.11 4.37 -5.58
CA CYS A 20 -3.65 4.25 -5.60
C CYS A 20 -3.19 2.80 -5.73
N SER A 21 -3.80 1.87 -5.00
CA SER A 21 -3.46 0.46 -5.07
C SER A 21 -3.85 -0.14 -6.42
N ALA A 22 -5.03 0.17 -6.96
CA ALA A 22 -5.45 -0.26 -8.28
C ALA A 22 -4.48 0.21 -9.37
N ALA A 23 -4.07 1.48 -9.34
CA ALA A 23 -3.09 2.03 -10.27
C ALA A 23 -1.73 1.33 -10.14
N PHE A 24 -1.27 1.07 -8.91
CA PHE A 24 -0.04 0.34 -8.65
C PHE A 24 -0.12 -1.11 -9.16
N ILE A 25 -1.17 -1.85 -8.85
CA ILE A 25 -1.34 -3.26 -9.27
C ILE A 25 -1.32 -3.37 -10.81
N ARG A 26 -1.93 -2.39 -11.49
CA ARG A 26 -1.90 -2.26 -12.95
C ARG A 26 -0.50 -1.97 -13.49
N ASN A 27 0.23 -1.07 -12.83
CA ASN A 27 1.57 -0.66 -13.25
C ASN A 27 2.54 -0.52 -12.05
N PRO A 28 3.10 -1.64 -11.56
CA PRO A 28 3.85 -1.66 -10.30
C PRO A 28 5.15 -0.85 -10.35
N GLU A 29 5.76 -0.74 -11.53
CA GLU A 29 7.02 0.01 -11.72
C GLU A 29 6.78 1.52 -11.90
N GLY A 30 5.55 1.94 -12.20
CA GLY A 30 5.24 3.32 -12.57
C GLY A 30 4.57 4.16 -11.50
N THR A 31 4.27 3.59 -10.33
CA THR A 31 3.52 4.28 -9.27
C THR A 31 4.26 4.23 -7.95
N ASP A 32 4.98 5.30 -7.63
CA ASP A 32 5.56 5.49 -6.30
C ASP A 32 4.64 6.34 -5.41
N ARG A 33 4.51 5.94 -4.14
CA ARG A 33 3.68 6.59 -3.13
C ARG A 33 4.39 6.51 -1.78
N LEU A 34 4.20 7.53 -0.94
CA LEU A 34 4.78 7.58 0.42
C LEU A 34 4.43 6.36 1.31
N CYS A 35 3.33 5.67 1.02
CA CYS A 35 2.95 4.45 1.73
C CYS A 35 3.62 3.18 1.19
N ILE A 36 4.27 3.22 0.03
CA ILE A 36 5.09 2.12 -0.49
C ILE A 36 6.46 2.25 0.16
N ARG A 37 6.86 1.23 0.92
CA ARG A 37 8.11 1.22 1.69
C ARG A 37 9.22 0.50 0.97
N ASP A 38 8.87 -0.52 0.20
CA ASP A 38 9.85 -1.34 -0.51
C ASP A 38 9.18 -2.06 -1.69
N ILE A 39 9.96 -2.29 -2.75
CA ILE A 39 9.59 -3.12 -3.90
C ILE A 39 10.78 -4.04 -4.14
N VAL A 40 10.56 -5.33 -3.93
CA VAL A 40 11.60 -6.35 -3.97
C VAL A 40 11.25 -7.36 -5.06
N ASP A 41 12.23 -7.64 -5.93
CA ASP A 41 12.14 -8.82 -6.77
C ASP A 41 12.44 -10.06 -5.92
N ASP A 42 11.42 -10.88 -5.72
CA ASP A 42 11.46 -12.10 -4.93
C ASP A 42 11.50 -13.37 -5.80
N GLY A 43 11.58 -13.23 -7.13
CA GLY A 43 11.61 -14.35 -8.08
C GLY A 43 10.29 -15.12 -8.20
N SER A 44 9.20 -14.64 -7.58
CA SER A 44 7.86 -15.22 -7.73
C SER A 44 7.18 -14.69 -8.99
N ASP A 45 6.47 -15.58 -9.69
CA ASP A 45 5.60 -15.24 -10.82
C ASP A 45 4.35 -14.45 -10.38
N LEU A 46 4.00 -14.52 -9.09
CA LEU A 46 2.88 -13.80 -8.50
C LEU A 46 3.31 -12.40 -8.03
N LEU A 47 2.32 -11.49 -7.94
CA LEU A 47 2.50 -10.22 -7.26
C LEU A 47 2.10 -10.37 -5.79
N THR A 48 3.05 -10.26 -4.89
CA THR A 48 2.81 -10.30 -3.44
C THR A 48 2.68 -8.90 -2.87
N ILE A 49 1.59 -8.60 -2.18
CA ILE A 49 1.38 -7.36 -1.43
C ILE A 49 1.44 -7.69 0.06
N VAL A 50 2.43 -7.12 0.75
CA VAL A 50 2.51 -7.14 2.23
C VAL A 50 2.14 -5.76 2.74
N MET A 51 1.07 -5.63 3.50
CA MET A 51 0.51 -4.34 3.89
C MET A 51 0.25 -4.24 5.37
N ASN A 52 0.86 -3.25 6.03
CA ASN A 52 0.48 -2.83 7.37
C ASN A 52 -0.73 -1.90 7.30
N THR A 53 -1.81 -2.28 7.96
CA THR A 53 -3.05 -1.54 8.01
C THR A 53 -3.87 -1.86 9.25
N ASP A 54 -4.48 -0.86 9.87
CA ASP A 54 -5.45 -1.05 10.96
C ASP A 54 -4.91 -1.91 12.12
N GLY A 55 -3.61 -1.79 12.39
CA GLY A 55 -2.90 -2.59 13.40
C GLY A 55 -2.63 -4.05 13.01
N ARG A 56 -2.77 -4.40 11.74
CA ARG A 56 -2.64 -5.75 11.19
C ARG A 56 -1.66 -5.77 10.02
N VAL A 57 -1.15 -6.96 9.71
CA VAL A 57 -0.37 -7.20 8.49
C VAL A 57 -1.22 -8.10 7.58
N LEU A 58 -1.56 -7.59 6.41
CA LEU A 58 -2.22 -8.31 5.34
C LEU A 58 -1.17 -8.77 4.33
N THR A 59 -1.19 -10.05 3.96
CA THR A 59 -0.34 -10.57 2.87
C THR A 59 -1.25 -11.18 1.82
N ILE A 60 -1.21 -10.65 0.60
CA ILE A 60 -2.00 -11.13 -0.53
C ILE A 60 -1.03 -11.54 -1.63
N GLU A 61 -1.19 -12.75 -2.14
CA GLU A 61 -0.49 -13.22 -3.34
C GLU A 61 -1.51 -13.20 -4.48
N LEU A 62 -1.25 -12.38 -5.50
CA LEU A 62 -2.17 -12.16 -6.60
C LEU A 62 -1.81 -13.08 -7.76
N SER A 63 -2.73 -14.00 -8.08
CA SER A 63 -2.80 -14.60 -9.41
C SER A 63 -3.09 -13.55 -10.49
N GLU A 64 -2.92 -13.93 -11.76
CA GLU A 64 -3.23 -13.03 -12.88
C GLU A 64 -4.69 -12.55 -12.86
N GLU A 65 -5.64 -13.44 -12.57
CA GLU A 65 -7.07 -13.12 -12.46
C GLU A 65 -7.36 -12.16 -11.31
N GLU A 66 -6.82 -12.43 -10.11
CA GLU A 66 -6.99 -11.54 -8.95
C GLU A 66 -6.33 -10.18 -9.18
N ARG A 67 -5.22 -10.17 -9.92
CA ARG A 67 -4.54 -8.94 -10.30
C ARG A 67 -5.40 -8.10 -11.24
N GLU A 68 -6.08 -8.70 -12.22
CA GLU A 68 -7.00 -7.98 -13.10
C GLU A 68 -8.12 -7.32 -12.30
N LEU A 69 -8.78 -8.06 -11.41
CA LEU A 69 -9.82 -7.53 -10.53
C LEU A 69 -9.30 -6.39 -9.65
N ALA A 70 -8.22 -6.63 -8.92
CA ALA A 70 -7.65 -5.65 -8.00
C ALA A 70 -7.04 -4.44 -8.72
N SER A 71 -6.70 -4.55 -10.00
CA SER A 71 -6.27 -3.41 -10.83
C SER A 71 -7.39 -2.41 -11.14
N VAL A 72 -8.64 -2.77 -10.85
CA VAL A 72 -9.83 -1.91 -11.00
C VAL A 72 -10.35 -1.49 -9.62
N GLU A 73 -10.58 -2.45 -8.73
CA GLU A 73 -11.24 -2.23 -7.44
C GLU A 73 -10.26 -1.82 -6.32
N GLY A 74 -8.97 -2.11 -6.48
CA GLY A 74 -7.96 -1.97 -5.43
C GLY A 74 -7.86 -3.22 -4.55
N TRP A 75 -6.95 -3.17 -3.57
CA TRP A 75 -6.60 -4.31 -2.71
C TRP A 75 -7.74 -4.78 -1.80
N GLU A 76 -8.68 -3.90 -1.44
CA GLU A 76 -9.75 -4.22 -0.49
C GLU A 76 -10.72 -5.26 -1.01
N ALA A 77 -10.87 -5.39 -2.34
CA ALA A 77 -11.65 -6.46 -2.95
C ALA A 77 -11.17 -7.86 -2.55
N LEU A 78 -9.94 -7.98 -2.03
CA LEU A 78 -9.29 -9.22 -1.63
C LEU A 78 -9.05 -9.29 -0.11
N ALA A 79 -9.50 -8.29 0.65
CA ALA A 79 -9.39 -8.29 2.10
C ALA A 79 -10.52 -9.13 2.71
N ASP A 80 -10.20 -9.87 3.77
CA ASP A 80 -11.16 -10.66 4.56
C ASP A 80 -11.70 -9.89 5.78
N PHE A 81 -11.51 -8.57 5.80
CA PHE A 81 -11.95 -7.68 6.87
C PHE A 81 -12.33 -6.30 6.33
N ASP A 82 -13.14 -5.58 7.09
CA ASP A 82 -13.53 -4.18 6.80
C ASP A 82 -12.41 -3.21 7.21
N PRO A 83 -11.69 -2.58 6.27
CA PRO A 83 -10.59 -1.68 6.61
C PRO A 83 -11.10 -0.32 7.10
N ALA A 84 -10.29 0.38 7.91
CA ALA A 84 -10.71 1.70 8.36
C ALA A 84 -10.83 2.69 7.18
N LEU A 85 -11.97 3.40 7.14
CA LEU A 85 -12.27 4.41 6.14
C LEU A 85 -11.31 5.61 6.23
N PHE A 86 -10.99 6.03 7.46
CA PHE A 86 -10.13 7.17 7.75
C PHE A 86 -8.92 6.74 8.59
N ARG A 87 -7.80 7.43 8.38
CA ARG A 87 -6.59 7.34 9.20
C ARG A 87 -6.08 8.74 9.50
N SER A 88 -5.34 8.87 10.59
CA SER A 88 -4.73 10.13 11.02
C SER A 88 -3.34 9.87 11.62
N GLY A 89 -2.55 10.94 11.71
CA GLY A 89 -1.24 10.94 12.36
C GLY A 89 -0.06 10.88 11.39
N ALA A 90 -0.24 10.45 10.14
CA ALA A 90 0.85 10.40 9.17
C ALA A 90 1.36 11.81 8.84
N SER A 91 0.46 12.75 8.58
CA SER A 91 0.81 14.13 8.21
C SER A 91 1.56 14.86 9.31
N GLU A 92 1.19 14.61 10.57
CA GLU A 92 1.86 15.16 11.75
C GLU A 92 3.26 14.57 11.90
N ARG A 93 3.38 13.23 11.86
CA ARG A 93 4.67 12.54 11.87
C ARG A 93 5.62 13.04 10.78
N TRP A 94 5.14 13.20 9.55
CA TRP A 94 5.94 13.76 8.45
C TRP A 94 6.32 15.22 8.68
N ARG A 95 5.50 16.01 9.39
CA ARG A 95 5.84 17.39 9.77
C ARG A 95 6.96 17.41 10.81
N GLU A 96 6.90 16.53 11.80
CA GLU A 96 7.92 16.40 12.85
C GLU A 96 9.26 15.93 12.27
N LEU A 97 9.24 14.89 11.42
CA LEU A 97 10.46 14.39 10.76
C LEU A 97 11.16 15.47 9.92
N ARG A 98 10.40 16.34 9.25
CA ARG A 98 10.96 17.48 8.49
C ARG A 98 11.67 18.52 9.36
N GLN A 99 11.42 18.54 10.67
CA GLN A 99 12.09 19.45 11.60
C GLN A 99 13.38 18.86 12.19
N LEU A 100 13.65 17.56 11.96
CA LEU A 100 14.88 16.95 12.43
C LEU A 100 16.09 17.46 11.62
N PRO A 101 17.23 17.75 12.26
CA PRO A 101 18.44 18.15 11.56
C PRO A 101 18.94 17.01 10.67
N ALA A 102 19.30 17.32 9.42
CA ALA A 102 19.72 16.34 8.39
C ALA A 102 21.06 15.62 8.68
N ASN A 103 21.60 15.73 9.89
CA ASN A 103 22.83 15.10 10.30
C ASN A 103 22.52 13.67 10.76
N HIS A 104 22.38 12.76 9.79
CA HIS A 104 22.29 11.33 9.98
C HIS A 104 23.35 10.63 9.15
#